data_AF-A0A850BA85-F1
#
_entry.id   AF-A0A850BA85-F1
#
_cell.length_a   1.000
_cell.length_b   1.000
_cell.length_c   1.000
_cell.angle_alpha   90.00
_cell.angle_beta   90.00
_cell.angle_gamma   90.00
#
_symmetry.space_group_name_H-M   'P 1'
#
loop_
_entity.id
_entity.type
_entity.pdbx_description
1 polymer ?
#
loop_
_entity_poly.entity_id
_entity_poly.type
_entity_poly.pdbx_seq_one_letter_code
_entity_poly.pdbx_strand_id
1 'polypeptide(L)'
;MRRIKPLQSACSAGASRGRRRAVLGALALTFLAAPAIASGCAASFDPPARVSTLRVLGITADKPYAAPGDEVTFEMTYFDGYGSEGGSGPRPVEITWLGGCFNPPNDLYFACYEDLGQVLQDIASGALPPEGVASQGIGINKFTLKLPDNLVEERPAPEFGPHYGIAYVFFAVCAGKVRPVLPDGTGRAPDFPLGCFDEAGNRLGSESFVPGYTQIYAFADGRVNQNPVIQGLTLNGKEIPGADDFDKIPTVKACPLTDEERRTPSCDRETDIADCASYTLEALVDPSVAEIDPDATGEDGGKLTETLWVSYFSDAGDISPGIKLVNEPVSGFNPDLGVTFIPPDEQGITTIWAVLRDARGGSHIVTRFIRVE
;
A
#
# COMPACT_ATOMS: atom_id res chain seq x y z
N MET A 1 -36.60 39.58 -44.04
CA MET A 1 -38.05 39.57 -43.76
C MET A 1 -38.29 39.01 -42.37
N ARG A 2 -39.11 39.71 -41.57
CA ARG A 2 -39.75 39.33 -40.30
C ARG A 2 -38.88 38.96 -39.09
N ARG A 3 -38.49 40.01 -38.35
CA ARG A 3 -38.52 40.06 -36.87
C ARG A 3 -39.98 40.02 -36.40
N ILE A 4 -40.29 39.25 -35.36
CA ILE A 4 -41.42 39.56 -34.45
C ILE A 4 -40.93 39.36 -33.02
N LYS A 5 -41.16 40.41 -32.22
CA LYS A 5 -40.90 40.59 -30.79
C LYS A 5 -42.23 40.40 -30.02
N PRO A 6 -42.26 40.54 -28.67
CA PRO A 6 -43.03 39.73 -27.74
C PRO A 6 -44.43 40.29 -27.44
N LEU A 7 -45.20 39.58 -26.61
CA LEU A 7 -46.41 40.10 -25.97
C LEU A 7 -46.35 39.91 -24.45
N GLN A 8 -46.72 41.00 -23.78
CA GLN A 8 -46.69 41.25 -22.34
C GLN A 8 -47.94 40.72 -21.64
N SER A 9 -47.77 40.43 -20.34
CA SER A 9 -48.62 40.80 -19.19
C SER A 9 -50.15 40.69 -19.26
N ALA A 10 -50.72 39.95 -18.30
CA ALA A 10 -51.90 40.40 -17.55
C ALA A 10 -52.01 39.70 -16.19
N CYS A 11 -52.13 40.49 -15.12
CA CYS A 11 -52.65 40.11 -13.81
C CYS A 11 -54.12 39.68 -13.90
N SER A 12 -54.54 38.72 -13.08
CA SER A 12 -55.81 38.84 -12.33
C SER A 12 -55.81 37.95 -11.10
N ALA A 13 -56.37 38.50 -10.02
CA ALA A 13 -56.45 37.96 -8.69
C ALA A 13 -57.69 37.06 -8.51
N GLY A 14 -57.58 36.06 -7.64
CA GLY A 14 -58.70 35.27 -7.13
C GLY A 14 -58.38 34.72 -5.75
N ALA A 15 -59.00 35.29 -4.72
CA ALA A 15 -58.80 34.98 -3.32
C ALA A 15 -59.77 33.89 -2.82
N SER A 16 -59.29 32.96 -2.00
CA SER A 16 -60.03 32.39 -0.84
C SER A 16 -59.01 31.77 0.12
N ARG A 17 -58.63 32.46 1.21
CA ARG A 17 -59.22 32.44 2.57
C ARG A 17 -59.53 31.03 3.11
N GLY A 18 -58.67 30.57 4.02
CA GLY A 18 -59.07 29.62 5.06
C GLY A 18 -57.95 28.75 5.59
N ARG A 19 -57.54 28.99 6.85
CA ARG A 19 -56.76 28.09 7.73
C ARG A 19 -55.24 27.99 7.50
N ARG A 20 -54.52 29.04 7.88
CA ARG A 20 -53.10 28.96 8.29
C ARG A 20 -52.82 29.91 9.46
N ARG A 21 -53.29 29.59 10.66
CA ARG A 21 -52.80 30.16 11.92
C ARG A 21 -53.12 29.17 13.06
N ALA A 22 -52.10 28.43 13.47
CA ALA A 22 -51.86 27.88 14.81
C ALA A 22 -51.07 26.57 14.72
N VAL A 23 -49.76 26.64 14.44
CA VAL A 23 -48.69 25.77 15.01
C VAL A 23 -47.34 26.44 14.66
N LEU A 24 -47.02 27.57 15.29
CA LEU A 24 -45.66 28.13 15.32
C LEU A 24 -45.57 28.91 16.63
N GLY A 25 -45.32 28.20 17.71
CA GLY A 25 -45.32 28.77 19.05
C GLY A 25 -45.12 27.71 20.14
N ALA A 26 -43.99 27.00 20.08
CA ALA A 26 -43.33 26.32 21.19
C ALA A 26 -42.22 25.41 20.64
N LEU A 27 -41.00 25.94 20.46
CA LEU A 27 -39.73 25.19 20.40
C LEU A 27 -38.59 26.21 20.22
N ALA A 28 -38.43 27.06 21.22
CA ALA A 28 -37.31 28.00 21.31
C ALA A 28 -36.91 28.11 22.77
N LEU A 29 -36.31 27.06 23.34
CA LEU A 29 -35.54 27.05 24.60
C LEU A 29 -35.06 25.63 24.95
N THR A 30 -34.21 25.04 24.11
CA THR A 30 -33.35 23.89 24.45
C THR A 30 -32.18 23.82 23.47
N PHE A 31 -31.24 24.78 23.59
CA PHE A 31 -29.95 24.75 22.89
C PHE A 31 -28.82 25.19 23.86
N LEU A 32 -28.84 24.63 25.08
CA LEU A 32 -27.76 24.75 26.07
C LEU A 32 -27.42 23.37 26.62
N ALA A 33 -26.96 22.51 25.74
CA ALA A 33 -26.18 21.31 26.04
C ALA A 33 -25.57 20.80 24.72
N ALA A 34 -24.77 21.65 24.06
CA ALA A 34 -23.84 21.11 23.07
C ALA A 34 -22.84 20.25 23.86
N PRO A 35 -22.68 18.95 23.57
CA PRO A 35 -21.55 18.22 24.10
C PRO A 35 -20.31 18.99 23.64
N ALA A 36 -19.47 19.40 24.58
CA ALA A 36 -18.13 19.83 24.25
C ALA A 36 -17.56 18.72 23.37
N ILE A 37 -17.31 19.04 22.10
CA ILE A 37 -16.46 18.22 21.25
C ILE A 37 -15.12 18.35 21.95
N ALA A 38 -14.88 17.48 22.92
CA ALA A 38 -13.56 17.25 23.45
C ALA A 38 -12.76 16.90 22.21
N SER A 39 -11.91 17.83 21.78
CA SER A 39 -10.76 17.57 20.94
C SER A 39 -9.90 16.59 21.73
N GLY A 40 -10.34 15.33 21.77
CA GLY A 40 -9.61 14.26 22.40
C GLY A 40 -8.33 14.14 21.60
N CYS A 41 -7.22 14.54 22.22
CA CYS A 41 -5.88 14.14 21.84
C CYS A 41 -5.90 12.60 21.92
N ALA A 42 -6.34 11.94 20.84
CA ALA A 42 -6.49 10.49 20.75
C ALA A 42 -5.10 9.87 20.82
N ALA A 43 -4.96 8.72 21.48
CA ALA A 43 -3.72 7.95 21.52
C ALA A 43 -3.13 7.87 20.11
N SER A 44 -1.87 8.28 19.96
CA SER A 44 -1.20 8.23 18.66
C SER A 44 -1.15 6.75 18.25
N PHE A 45 -1.73 6.43 17.10
CA PHE A 45 -1.51 5.13 16.47
C PHE A 45 -0.02 4.94 16.18
N ASP A 46 0.44 3.68 16.15
CA ASP A 46 1.78 3.37 15.64
C ASP A 46 1.99 4.09 14.30
N PRO A 47 3.10 4.81 14.12
CA PRO A 47 3.34 5.52 12.88
C PRO A 47 3.35 4.51 11.73
N PRO A 48 2.72 4.80 10.58
CA PRO A 48 2.64 3.85 9.46
C PRO A 48 3.99 3.37 8.93
N ALA A 49 5.10 4.02 9.30
CA ALA A 49 6.46 3.61 8.98
C ALA A 49 7.04 2.55 9.93
N ARG A 50 6.56 2.43 11.18
CA ARG A 50 7.05 1.38 12.08
C ARG A 50 6.44 0.02 11.70
N VAL A 51 7.24 -1.04 11.84
CA VAL A 51 6.85 -2.42 11.53
C VAL A 51 6.98 -3.28 12.79
N SER A 52 5.98 -3.18 13.67
CA SER A 52 5.89 -3.92 14.94
C SER A 52 5.21 -5.29 14.81
N THR A 53 4.58 -5.58 13.66
CA THR A 53 3.82 -6.80 13.40
C THR A 53 4.16 -7.36 12.03
N LEU A 54 3.52 -8.48 11.62
CA LEU A 54 3.72 -9.04 10.29
C LEU A 54 3.27 -8.05 9.20
N ARG A 55 4.18 -7.73 8.28
CA ARG A 55 3.91 -6.79 7.19
C ARG A 55 4.61 -7.19 5.91
N VAL A 56 3.90 -7.05 4.80
CA VAL A 56 4.49 -7.06 3.45
C VAL A 56 4.93 -5.64 3.12
N LEU A 57 6.24 -5.45 2.95
CA LEU A 57 6.84 -4.16 2.63
C LEU A 57 6.76 -3.86 1.14
N GLY A 58 6.77 -4.88 0.29
CA GLY A 58 6.54 -4.74 -1.15
C GLY A 58 6.63 -6.07 -1.90
N ILE A 59 6.04 -6.08 -3.10
CA ILE A 59 6.15 -7.15 -4.08
C ILE A 59 6.84 -6.57 -5.31
N THR A 60 7.97 -7.14 -5.70
CA THR A 60 8.71 -6.75 -6.89
C THR A 60 8.48 -7.80 -7.97
N ALA A 61 7.85 -7.41 -9.07
CA ALA A 61 7.82 -8.22 -10.29
C ALA A 61 9.08 -7.90 -11.11
N ASP A 62 9.78 -8.92 -11.62
CA ASP A 62 10.91 -8.70 -12.53
C ASP A 62 10.51 -7.97 -13.82
N LYS A 63 9.25 -8.14 -14.25
CA LYS A 63 8.60 -7.45 -15.37
C LYS A 63 7.28 -6.82 -14.91
N PRO A 64 7.28 -5.55 -14.47
CA PRO A 64 6.04 -4.86 -14.06
C PRO A 64 4.99 -4.82 -15.16
N TYR A 65 5.43 -4.57 -16.41
CA TYR A 65 4.67 -4.87 -17.62
C TYR A 65 5.39 -5.99 -18.38
N ALA A 66 4.62 -6.96 -18.87
CA ALA A 66 5.14 -8.16 -19.52
C ALA A 66 4.46 -8.40 -20.86
N ALA A 67 5.11 -9.13 -21.76
CA ALA A 67 4.49 -9.56 -23.00
C ALA A 67 3.61 -10.80 -22.77
N PRO A 68 2.59 -11.06 -23.62
CA PRO A 68 1.92 -12.36 -23.64
C PRO A 68 2.93 -13.50 -23.81
N GLY A 69 2.76 -14.59 -23.07
CA GLY A 69 3.68 -15.74 -23.07
C GLY A 69 4.89 -15.60 -22.14
N ASP A 70 5.16 -14.41 -21.60
CA ASP A 70 6.26 -14.20 -20.66
C ASP A 70 6.07 -14.98 -19.35
N GLU A 71 7.18 -15.40 -18.78
CA GLU A 71 7.27 -15.72 -17.36
C GLU A 71 7.63 -14.45 -16.58
N VAL A 72 6.88 -14.21 -15.51
CA VAL A 72 7.05 -13.08 -14.58
C VAL A 72 7.30 -13.64 -13.19
N THR A 73 8.41 -13.25 -12.59
CA THR A 73 8.80 -13.66 -11.24
C THR A 73 8.52 -12.54 -10.25
N PHE A 74 7.80 -12.88 -9.19
CA PHE A 74 7.49 -12.01 -8.07
C PHE A 74 8.41 -12.35 -6.89
N GLU A 75 8.92 -11.32 -6.24
CA GLU A 75 9.66 -11.41 -4.99
C GLU A 75 9.00 -10.54 -3.93
N MET A 76 8.64 -11.18 -2.81
CA MET A 76 8.05 -10.52 -1.66
C MET A 76 9.15 -10.13 -0.67
N THR A 77 9.14 -8.86 -0.27
CA THR A 77 9.82 -8.41 0.95
C THR A 77 8.79 -8.25 2.05
N TYR A 78 9.00 -8.97 3.15
CA TYR A 78 8.14 -8.90 4.33
C TYR A 78 9.01 -8.91 5.60
N PHE A 79 8.42 -8.46 6.71
CA PHE A 79 9.04 -8.51 8.02
C PHE A 79 7.99 -8.87 9.06
N ASP A 80 8.38 -9.64 10.07
CA ASP A 80 7.54 -9.95 11.24
C ASP A 80 8.20 -9.38 12.49
N GLY A 81 7.75 -8.18 12.89
CA GLY A 81 8.23 -7.53 14.12
C GLY A 81 7.65 -8.12 15.39
N TYR A 82 6.67 -9.03 15.31
CA TYR A 82 5.95 -9.52 16.47
C TYR A 82 6.86 -10.35 17.39
N GLY A 83 6.85 -10.06 18.69
CA GLY A 83 7.63 -10.80 19.69
C GLY A 83 9.13 -10.45 19.74
N SER A 84 9.59 -9.50 18.94
CA SER A 84 10.94 -8.92 19.01
C SER A 84 11.25 -8.29 20.37
N GLU A 85 10.26 -7.62 20.98
CA GLU A 85 10.36 -7.00 22.30
C GLU A 85 10.32 -8.02 23.47
N GLY A 86 9.87 -9.26 23.21
CA GLY A 86 9.64 -10.28 24.24
C GLY A 86 10.60 -11.49 24.20
N GLY A 87 11.62 -11.46 23.33
CA GLY A 87 12.60 -12.54 23.21
C GLY A 87 12.05 -13.87 22.65
N SER A 88 10.83 -13.87 22.10
CA SER A 88 10.21 -15.06 21.52
C SER A 88 10.80 -15.44 20.14
N GLY A 89 11.60 -14.54 19.56
CA GLY A 89 12.23 -14.73 18.25
C GLY A 89 11.25 -14.63 17.09
N PRO A 90 11.75 -14.64 15.83
CA PRO A 90 10.90 -14.59 14.66
C PRO A 90 10.02 -15.83 14.57
N ARG A 91 8.73 -15.63 14.28
CA ARG A 91 7.78 -16.72 14.05
C ARG A 91 8.01 -17.33 12.66
N PRO A 92 7.78 -18.64 12.46
CA PRO A 92 7.73 -19.20 11.12
C PRO A 92 6.58 -18.56 10.33
N VAL A 93 6.90 -17.96 9.18
CA VAL A 93 5.92 -17.33 8.30
C VAL A 93 5.65 -18.22 7.11
N GLU A 94 4.42 -18.72 7.01
CA GLU A 94 3.90 -19.44 5.85
C GLU A 94 3.39 -18.44 4.81
N ILE A 95 3.88 -18.59 3.58
CA ILE A 95 3.47 -17.77 2.44
C ILE A 95 2.74 -18.67 1.46
N THR A 96 1.59 -18.20 0.99
CA THR A 96 0.82 -18.81 -0.10
C THR A 96 0.75 -17.83 -1.25
N TRP A 97 1.05 -18.28 -2.46
CA TRP A 97 0.87 -17.57 -3.72
C TRP A 97 -0.19 -18.27 -4.55
N LEU A 98 -1.05 -17.49 -5.20
CA LEU A 98 -2.09 -17.97 -6.11
C LEU A 98 -2.07 -17.11 -7.38
N GLY A 99 -1.70 -17.72 -8.51
CA GLY A 99 -1.81 -17.13 -9.83
C GLY A 99 -2.99 -17.71 -10.61
N GLY A 100 -2.91 -17.61 -11.94
CA GLY A 100 -3.88 -18.24 -12.84
C GLY A 100 -5.17 -17.46 -13.09
N CYS A 101 -5.33 -16.26 -12.50
CA CYS A 101 -6.45 -15.39 -12.85
C CYS A 101 -6.06 -14.40 -13.94
N PHE A 102 -6.65 -14.56 -15.12
CA PHE A 102 -6.40 -13.74 -16.30
C PHE A 102 -7.71 -13.12 -16.77
N ASN A 103 -7.68 -11.82 -17.09
CA ASN A 103 -8.80 -11.07 -17.63
C ASN A 103 -10.15 -11.30 -16.89
N PRO A 104 -10.20 -11.19 -15.54
CA PRO A 104 -11.44 -11.38 -14.83
C PRO A 104 -12.50 -10.37 -15.30
N PRO A 105 -13.80 -10.70 -15.21
CA PRO A 105 -14.87 -9.81 -15.62
C PRO A 105 -14.76 -8.40 -15.03
N ASN A 106 -14.76 -7.39 -15.91
CA ASN A 106 -14.60 -5.96 -15.58
C ASN A 106 -13.29 -5.61 -14.84
N ASP A 107 -12.25 -6.42 -14.98
CA ASP A 107 -10.95 -6.21 -14.31
C ASP A 107 -11.08 -6.16 -12.78
N LEU A 108 -12.02 -6.94 -12.23
CA LEU A 108 -12.28 -7.02 -10.80
C LEU A 108 -11.52 -8.20 -10.21
N TYR A 109 -10.53 -7.93 -9.35
CA TYR A 109 -9.72 -8.97 -8.71
C TYR A 109 -10.57 -10.04 -7.97
N PHE A 110 -11.66 -9.63 -7.32
CA PHE A 110 -12.48 -10.56 -6.53
C PHE A 110 -13.31 -11.51 -7.39
N ALA A 111 -13.47 -11.21 -8.69
CA ALA A 111 -14.11 -12.14 -9.62
C ALA A 111 -13.23 -13.38 -9.88
N CYS A 112 -11.93 -13.33 -9.53
CA CYS A 112 -11.04 -14.49 -9.56
C CYS A 112 -11.35 -15.53 -8.47
N TYR A 113 -12.06 -15.18 -7.39
CA TYR A 113 -12.16 -16.06 -6.22
C TYR A 113 -12.97 -17.33 -6.49
N GLU A 114 -13.90 -17.28 -7.44
CA GLU A 114 -14.64 -18.47 -7.87
C GLU A 114 -13.73 -19.47 -8.57
N ASP A 115 -12.90 -18.99 -9.51
CA ASP A 115 -11.94 -19.82 -10.24
C ASP A 115 -10.82 -20.36 -9.34
N LEU A 116 -10.41 -19.58 -8.34
CA LEU A 116 -9.46 -20.01 -7.31
C LEU A 116 -10.05 -21.04 -6.35
N GLY A 117 -11.37 -21.21 -6.30
CA GLY A 117 -12.06 -22.11 -5.38
C GLY A 117 -11.54 -23.55 -5.44
N GLN A 118 -11.27 -24.08 -6.63
CA GLN A 118 -10.71 -25.43 -6.79
C GLN A 118 -9.27 -25.52 -6.29
N VAL A 119 -8.43 -24.55 -6.64
CA VAL A 119 -7.02 -24.48 -6.18
C VAL A 119 -6.96 -24.43 -4.66
N LEU A 120 -7.86 -23.68 -4.03
CA LEU A 120 -7.97 -23.58 -2.59
C LEU A 120 -8.42 -24.89 -1.94
N GLN A 121 -9.35 -25.62 -2.56
CA GLN A 121 -9.74 -26.95 -2.11
C GLN A 121 -8.58 -27.95 -2.20
N ASP A 122 -7.82 -27.88 -3.29
CA ASP A 122 -6.65 -28.74 -3.49
C ASP A 122 -5.62 -28.50 -2.39
N ILE A 123 -5.26 -27.22 -2.13
CA ILE A 123 -4.39 -26.82 -1.02
C ILE A 123 -4.94 -27.33 0.33
N ALA A 124 -6.23 -27.16 0.59
CA ALA A 124 -6.87 -27.59 1.84
C ALA A 124 -6.77 -29.11 2.07
N SER A 125 -6.85 -29.88 0.98
CA SER A 125 -6.78 -31.34 1.02
C SER A 125 -5.35 -31.88 1.03
N GLY A 126 -4.34 -30.99 0.94
CA GLY A 126 -2.94 -31.36 0.78
C GLY A 126 -2.60 -31.91 -0.61
N ALA A 127 -3.48 -31.71 -1.60
CA ALA A 127 -3.19 -32.00 -2.99
C ALA A 127 -2.23 -30.94 -3.55
N LEU A 128 -1.39 -31.36 -4.52
CA LEU A 128 -0.51 -30.45 -5.21
C LEU A 128 -1.35 -29.60 -6.17
N PRO A 129 -1.32 -28.26 -6.06
CA PRO A 129 -1.98 -27.40 -7.03
C PRO A 129 -1.32 -27.56 -8.41
N PRO A 130 -2.00 -27.16 -9.50
CA PRO A 130 -1.39 -27.14 -10.82
C PRO A 130 -0.07 -26.36 -10.81
N GLU A 131 0.93 -26.86 -11.54
CA GLU A 131 2.24 -26.22 -11.65
C GLU A 131 2.08 -24.77 -12.16
N GLY A 132 2.78 -23.82 -11.51
CA GLY A 132 2.72 -22.40 -11.87
C GLY A 132 1.42 -21.69 -11.46
N VAL A 133 0.46 -22.36 -10.82
CA VAL A 133 -0.80 -21.76 -10.37
C VAL A 133 -0.79 -21.45 -8.87
N ALA A 134 -0.14 -22.28 -8.04
CA ALA A 134 0.02 -21.94 -6.64
C ALA A 134 1.31 -22.49 -6.05
N SER A 135 1.77 -21.84 -4.99
CA SER A 135 2.91 -22.25 -4.19
C SER A 135 2.63 -21.94 -2.72
N GLN A 136 2.96 -22.85 -1.82
CA GLN A 136 2.75 -22.67 -0.40
C GLN A 136 3.91 -23.25 0.40
N GLY A 137 4.40 -22.49 1.38
CA GLY A 137 5.39 -22.99 2.33
C GLY A 137 6.01 -21.90 3.19
N ILE A 138 6.83 -22.33 4.14
CA ILE A 138 7.53 -21.42 5.04
C ILE A 138 8.59 -20.65 4.26
N GLY A 139 8.52 -19.32 4.30
CA GLY A 139 9.51 -18.43 3.69
C GLY A 139 9.60 -18.50 2.16
N ILE A 140 8.61 -19.09 1.46
CA ILE A 140 8.57 -19.10 0.00
C ILE A 140 8.15 -17.72 -0.51
N ASN A 141 9.12 -16.80 -0.53
CA ASN A 141 8.90 -15.41 -0.88
C ASN A 141 8.99 -15.13 -2.39
N LYS A 142 9.17 -16.17 -3.21
CA LYS A 142 9.21 -16.06 -4.68
C LYS A 142 8.14 -16.91 -5.34
N PHE A 143 7.58 -16.40 -6.43
CA PHE A 143 6.61 -17.10 -7.26
C PHE A 143 6.77 -16.68 -8.72
N THR A 144 6.63 -17.62 -9.65
CA THR A 144 6.71 -17.33 -11.08
C THR A 144 5.39 -17.71 -11.74
N LEU A 145 4.80 -16.77 -12.47
CA LEU A 145 3.59 -16.97 -13.26
C LEU A 145 3.94 -16.89 -14.74
N LYS A 146 3.46 -17.85 -15.53
CA LYS A 146 3.46 -17.75 -16.99
C LYS A 146 2.17 -17.07 -17.47
N LEU A 147 2.32 -16.01 -18.26
CA LEU A 147 1.20 -15.33 -18.89
C LEU A 147 0.73 -16.13 -20.12
N PRO A 148 -0.59 -16.22 -20.39
CA PRO A 148 -1.10 -16.81 -21.61
C PRO A 148 -0.58 -16.07 -22.85
N ASP A 149 -0.28 -16.81 -23.92
CA ASP A 149 0.18 -16.23 -25.20
C ASP A 149 -0.89 -15.33 -25.83
N ASN A 150 -2.17 -15.60 -25.55
CA ASN A 150 -3.34 -14.89 -26.07
C ASN A 150 -3.94 -13.90 -25.06
N LEU A 151 -3.23 -13.55 -23.97
CA LEU A 151 -3.73 -12.71 -22.87
C LEU A 151 -4.37 -11.40 -23.33
N VAL A 152 -3.84 -10.77 -24.38
CA VAL A 152 -4.38 -9.52 -24.95
C VAL A 152 -5.47 -9.78 -26.01
N GLU A 153 -5.29 -10.83 -26.82
CA GLU A 153 -6.16 -11.15 -27.95
C GLU A 153 -7.55 -11.66 -27.54
N GLU A 154 -7.66 -12.27 -26.36
CA GLU A 154 -8.95 -12.72 -25.80
C GLU A 154 -9.91 -11.56 -25.51
N ARG A 155 -9.40 -10.32 -25.46
CA ARG A 155 -10.19 -9.13 -25.20
C ARG A 155 -10.46 -8.35 -26.49
N PRO A 156 -11.70 -7.88 -26.70
CA PRO A 156 -11.97 -6.97 -27.80
C PRO A 156 -11.18 -5.67 -27.59
N ALA A 157 -10.58 -5.16 -28.66
CA ALA A 157 -9.93 -3.86 -28.64
C ALA A 157 -10.97 -2.78 -28.27
N PRO A 158 -10.68 -1.90 -27.29
CA PRO A 158 -11.61 -0.85 -26.90
C PRO A 158 -11.67 0.25 -27.98
N GLU A 159 -12.78 0.98 -28.03
CA GLU A 159 -12.92 2.15 -28.92
C GLU A 159 -11.97 3.29 -28.51
N PHE A 160 -11.69 3.41 -27.20
CA PHE A 160 -10.81 4.41 -26.62
C PHE A 160 -9.93 3.80 -25.53
N GLY A 161 -8.70 4.31 -25.40
CA GLY A 161 -7.75 3.85 -24.39
C GLY A 161 -6.90 2.66 -24.84
N PRO A 162 -6.02 2.16 -23.95
CA PRO A 162 -5.09 1.09 -24.29
C PRO A 162 -5.82 -0.25 -24.45
N HIS A 163 -5.38 -1.05 -25.44
CA HIS A 163 -5.74 -2.46 -25.54
C HIS A 163 -4.74 -3.29 -24.74
N TYR A 164 -5.20 -3.95 -23.68
CA TYR A 164 -4.36 -4.71 -22.78
C TYR A 164 -5.07 -5.96 -22.27
N GLY A 165 -4.28 -6.91 -21.77
CA GLY A 165 -4.72 -7.98 -20.89
C GLY A 165 -4.12 -7.80 -19.50
N ILE A 166 -4.73 -8.43 -18.50
CA ILE A 166 -4.36 -8.30 -17.10
C ILE A 166 -4.31 -9.67 -16.42
N ALA A 167 -3.32 -9.87 -15.57
CA ALA A 167 -3.20 -11.02 -14.69
C ALA A 167 -3.19 -10.57 -13.23
N TYR A 168 -3.88 -11.31 -12.36
CA TYR A 168 -3.82 -11.12 -10.92
C TYR A 168 -3.04 -12.26 -10.26
N VAL A 169 -2.15 -11.89 -9.34
CA VAL A 169 -1.44 -12.82 -8.45
C VAL A 169 -1.76 -12.45 -7.01
N PHE A 170 -2.44 -13.35 -6.33
CA PHE A 170 -2.79 -13.21 -4.92
C PHE A 170 -1.72 -13.81 -4.04
N PHE A 171 -1.62 -13.29 -2.82
CA PHE A 171 -0.77 -13.85 -1.79
C PHE A 171 -1.44 -13.80 -0.42
N ALA A 172 -1.01 -14.68 0.46
CA ALA A 172 -1.33 -14.68 1.88
C ALA A 172 -0.04 -14.93 2.67
N VAL A 173 0.26 -14.05 3.61
CA VAL A 173 1.41 -14.16 4.52
C VAL A 173 0.88 -14.37 5.92
N CYS A 174 1.28 -15.47 6.57
CA CYS A 174 0.68 -15.94 7.81
C CYS A 174 1.75 -16.39 8.80
N ALA A 175 1.81 -15.79 9.98
CA ALA A 175 2.63 -16.25 11.09
C ALA A 175 1.94 -17.43 11.84
N GLY A 176 1.60 -18.47 11.09
CA GLY A 176 0.78 -19.61 11.50
C GLY A 176 0.56 -20.56 10.32
N LYS A 177 -0.65 -21.11 10.19
CA LYS A 177 -1.07 -21.94 9.05
C LYS A 177 -2.16 -21.27 8.22
N VAL A 178 -1.94 -21.19 6.92
CA VAL A 178 -2.93 -20.73 5.94
C VAL A 178 -3.95 -21.83 5.70
N ARG A 179 -5.24 -21.52 5.82
CA ARG A 179 -6.34 -22.44 5.52
C ARG A 179 -7.45 -21.71 4.77
N PRO A 180 -8.25 -22.40 3.94
CA PRO A 180 -9.41 -21.80 3.33
C PRO A 180 -10.41 -21.34 4.39
N VAL A 181 -11.09 -20.24 4.08
CA VAL A 181 -12.24 -19.76 4.85
C VAL A 181 -13.43 -19.65 3.92
N LEU A 182 -14.63 -19.88 4.47
CA LEU A 182 -15.85 -19.59 3.73
C LEU A 182 -15.96 -18.07 3.58
N PRO A 183 -16.37 -17.56 2.41
CA PRO A 183 -16.62 -16.13 2.24
C PRO A 183 -17.65 -15.65 3.27
N ASP A 184 -17.26 -14.72 4.14
CA ASP A 184 -18.07 -14.19 5.23
C ASP A 184 -18.43 -12.71 5.03
N GLY A 185 -18.85 -12.35 3.79
CA GLY A 185 -19.11 -10.97 3.41
C GLY A 185 -20.52 -10.75 2.84
N THR A 186 -21.20 -9.69 3.30
CA THR A 186 -22.44 -9.19 2.66
C THR A 186 -22.19 -8.10 1.62
N GLY A 187 -20.91 -7.78 1.37
CA GLY A 187 -20.48 -6.76 0.41
C GLY A 187 -20.56 -7.22 -1.04
N ARG A 188 -20.32 -6.30 -1.98
CA ARG A 188 -20.23 -6.63 -3.42
C ARG A 188 -18.96 -7.41 -3.77
N ALA A 189 -17.91 -7.27 -2.95
CA ALA A 189 -16.70 -8.08 -3.02
C ALA A 189 -16.73 -9.07 -1.84
N PRO A 190 -16.62 -10.39 -2.08
CA PRO A 190 -16.43 -11.38 -1.02
C PRO A 190 -15.10 -11.16 -0.30
N ASP A 191 -15.00 -11.66 0.93
CA ASP A 191 -13.74 -11.69 1.68
C ASP A 191 -12.70 -12.59 0.99
N PHE A 192 -11.43 -12.30 1.26
CA PHE A 192 -10.34 -13.12 0.75
C PHE A 192 -10.49 -14.56 1.25
N PRO A 193 -10.43 -15.58 0.38
CA PRO A 193 -10.87 -16.94 0.70
C PRO A 193 -9.84 -17.76 1.49
N LEU A 194 -8.88 -17.09 2.12
CA LEU A 194 -7.87 -17.69 3.00
C LEU A 194 -7.85 -16.95 4.35
N GLY A 195 -7.57 -17.71 5.41
CA GLY A 195 -7.31 -17.20 6.75
C GLY A 195 -6.02 -17.77 7.33
N CYS A 196 -5.52 -17.13 8.37
CA CYS A 196 -4.37 -17.59 9.14
C CYS A 196 -4.83 -18.18 10.47
N PHE A 197 -4.25 -19.29 10.87
CA PHE A 197 -4.65 -20.02 12.08
C PHE A 197 -3.43 -20.43 12.91
N ASP A 198 -3.57 -20.38 14.23
CA ASP A 198 -2.58 -20.94 15.15
C ASP A 198 -2.67 -22.48 15.23
N GLU A 199 -1.80 -23.10 16.05
CA GLU A 199 -1.80 -24.54 16.27
C GLU A 199 -3.08 -25.06 16.94
N ALA A 200 -3.74 -24.23 17.75
CA ALA A 200 -5.00 -24.55 18.40
C ALA A 200 -6.21 -24.40 17.46
N GLY A 201 -6.02 -23.88 16.25
CA GLY A 201 -7.05 -23.66 15.25
C GLY A 201 -7.82 -22.35 15.43
N ASN A 202 -7.34 -21.41 16.24
CA ASN A 202 -7.91 -20.07 16.34
C ASN A 202 -7.49 -19.23 15.13
N ARG A 203 -8.41 -18.44 14.57
CA ARG A 203 -8.11 -17.50 13.49
C ARG A 203 -7.29 -16.33 14.05
N LEU A 204 -6.14 -16.06 13.44
CA LEU A 204 -5.27 -14.95 13.79
C LEU A 204 -5.71 -13.66 13.07
N GLY A 205 -5.38 -12.51 13.67
CA GLY A 205 -5.76 -11.19 13.17
C GLY A 205 -4.74 -10.60 12.21
N SER A 206 -4.90 -9.32 11.90
CA SER A 206 -4.04 -8.57 10.96
C SER A 206 -2.59 -8.43 11.43
N GLU A 207 -2.31 -8.62 12.72
CA GLU A 207 -0.95 -8.64 13.28
C GLU A 207 -0.13 -9.89 12.88
N SER A 208 -0.81 -10.91 12.36
CA SER A 208 -0.22 -12.19 11.99
C SER A 208 -0.68 -12.68 10.61
N PHE A 209 -1.52 -11.91 9.91
CA PHE A 209 -2.07 -12.28 8.62
C PHE A 209 -2.17 -11.09 7.67
N VAL A 210 -1.50 -11.19 6.52
CA VAL A 210 -1.52 -10.18 5.47
C VAL A 210 -1.93 -10.83 4.15
N PRO A 211 -3.21 -10.75 3.75
CA PRO A 211 -3.65 -11.09 2.41
C PRO A 211 -3.41 -9.90 1.46
N GLY A 212 -3.22 -10.18 0.19
CA GLY A 212 -3.11 -9.15 -0.83
C GLY A 212 -3.08 -9.71 -2.24
N TYR A 213 -2.91 -8.81 -3.20
CA TYR A 213 -2.68 -9.15 -4.59
C TYR A 213 -1.77 -8.15 -5.25
N THR A 214 -1.15 -8.57 -6.34
CA THR A 214 -0.50 -7.71 -7.33
C THR A 214 -1.09 -8.02 -8.70
N GLN A 215 -0.86 -7.12 -9.65
CA GLN A 215 -1.39 -7.21 -11.00
C GLN A 215 -0.27 -6.98 -12.01
N ILE A 216 -0.34 -7.70 -13.13
CA ILE A 216 0.57 -7.55 -14.26
C ILE A 216 -0.26 -7.19 -15.49
N TYR A 217 0.23 -6.21 -16.24
CA TYR A 217 -0.37 -5.81 -17.51
C TYR A 217 0.48 -6.29 -18.69
N ALA A 218 -0.22 -6.68 -19.75
CA ALA A 218 0.34 -6.88 -21.07
C ALA A 218 -0.41 -6.00 -22.06
N PHE A 219 0.31 -5.20 -22.84
CA PHE A 219 -0.30 -4.25 -23.77
C PHE A 219 -0.13 -4.69 -25.22
N ALA A 220 -1.14 -4.42 -26.05
CA ALA A 220 -1.14 -4.79 -27.47
C ALA A 220 -0.02 -4.10 -28.28
N ASP A 221 0.43 -2.92 -27.85
CA ASP A 221 1.52 -2.18 -28.48
C ASP A 221 2.91 -2.62 -28.01
N GLY A 222 2.99 -3.62 -27.13
CA GLY A 222 4.24 -4.22 -26.66
C GLY A 222 5.07 -3.32 -25.75
N ARG A 223 4.49 -2.24 -25.18
CA ARG A 223 5.20 -1.41 -24.20
C ARG A 223 5.60 -2.23 -22.98
N VAL A 224 6.75 -1.85 -22.40
CA VAL A 224 7.31 -2.44 -21.19
C VAL A 224 7.46 -1.36 -20.11
N ASN A 225 7.68 -1.78 -18.87
CA ASN A 225 8.03 -0.92 -17.75
C ASN A 225 9.23 -1.53 -17.01
N GLN A 226 10.14 -0.69 -16.52
CA GLN A 226 11.27 -1.14 -15.70
C GLN A 226 10.99 -0.87 -14.22
N ASN A 227 11.59 -1.68 -13.35
CA ASN A 227 11.55 -1.35 -11.92
C ASN A 227 12.38 -0.09 -11.65
N PRO A 228 11.82 0.90 -10.94
CA PRO A 228 12.58 2.08 -10.56
C PRO A 228 13.65 1.67 -9.54
N VAL A 229 14.84 2.28 -9.56
CA VAL A 229 15.98 1.85 -8.73
C VAL A 229 16.31 2.87 -7.64
N ILE A 230 16.54 2.37 -6.42
CA ILE A 230 17.17 3.12 -5.32
C ILE A 230 18.66 2.76 -5.29
N GLN A 231 19.55 3.75 -5.39
CA GLN A 231 21.00 3.53 -5.37
C GLN A 231 21.51 3.23 -3.95
N GLY A 232 20.89 3.82 -2.93
CA GLY A 232 21.25 3.62 -1.54
C GLY A 232 20.40 4.46 -0.58
N LEU A 233 20.79 4.48 0.69
CA LEU A 233 20.25 5.39 1.70
C LEU A 233 21.37 6.19 2.31
N THR A 234 21.08 7.42 2.73
CA THR A 234 21.97 8.23 3.55
C THR A 234 21.38 8.51 4.93
N LEU A 235 22.27 8.73 5.89
CA LEU A 235 21.98 9.22 7.23
C LEU A 235 22.77 10.51 7.45
N ASN A 236 22.06 11.64 7.62
CA ASN A 236 22.66 12.98 7.67
C ASN A 236 23.60 13.27 6.49
N GLY A 237 23.19 12.85 5.28
CA GLY A 237 23.95 13.03 4.04
C GLY A 237 25.15 12.10 3.87
N LYS A 238 25.39 11.15 4.79
CA LYS A 238 26.42 10.12 4.64
C LYS A 238 25.78 8.80 4.24
N GLU A 239 26.33 8.15 3.22
CA GLU A 239 25.81 6.86 2.75
C GLU A 239 25.85 5.80 3.85
N ILE A 240 24.76 5.05 3.98
CA ILE A 240 24.66 3.88 4.85
C ILE A 240 25.14 2.67 4.05
N PRO A 241 26.21 1.97 4.50
CA PRO A 241 26.73 0.80 3.82
C PRO A 241 25.66 -0.27 3.57
N GLY A 242 25.84 -1.05 2.51
CA GLY A 242 24.95 -2.17 2.19
C GLY A 242 24.89 -3.21 3.30
N ALA A 243 23.90 -4.10 3.23
CA ALA A 243 23.70 -5.17 4.21
C ALA A 243 24.93 -6.08 4.38
N ASP A 244 25.77 -6.20 3.35
CA ASP A 244 26.99 -7.02 3.35
C ASP A 244 28.16 -6.38 4.14
N ASP A 245 28.11 -5.08 4.43
CA ASP A 245 29.15 -4.31 5.14
C ASP A 245 28.72 -4.01 6.60
N PHE A 246 28.20 -5.02 7.30
CA PHE A 246 27.57 -4.86 8.62
C PHE A 246 28.49 -4.30 9.71
N ASP A 247 29.81 -4.47 9.58
CA ASP A 247 30.83 -3.93 10.49
C ASP A 247 30.98 -2.40 10.39
N LYS A 248 30.48 -1.79 9.31
CA LYS A 248 30.60 -0.36 9.01
C LYS A 248 29.31 0.43 9.18
N ILE A 249 28.25 -0.21 9.68
CA ILE A 249 26.95 0.45 9.86
C ILE A 249 27.09 1.66 10.79
N PRO A 250 26.37 2.77 10.52
CA PRO A 250 26.48 3.97 11.32
C PRO A 250 25.91 3.76 12.73
N THR A 251 26.53 4.43 13.71
CA THR A 251 26.03 4.49 15.09
C THR A 251 25.29 5.80 15.33
N VAL A 252 24.12 5.71 15.98
CA VAL A 252 23.30 6.82 16.45
C VAL A 252 23.06 6.73 17.95
N LYS A 253 22.74 7.85 18.58
CA LYS A 253 22.44 7.91 20.00
C LYS A 253 21.00 7.46 20.25
N ALA A 254 20.79 6.56 21.21
CA ALA A 254 19.46 6.18 21.68
C ALA A 254 18.67 7.40 22.14
N CYS A 255 17.34 7.41 21.90
CA CYS A 255 16.51 8.45 22.49
C CYS A 255 16.37 8.19 24.01
N PRO A 256 16.51 9.20 24.89
CA PRO A 256 16.34 9.01 26.33
C PRO A 256 14.88 8.73 26.75
N LEU A 257 13.92 8.93 25.87
CA LEU A 257 12.49 8.76 26.12
C LEU A 257 12.03 7.41 25.61
N THR A 258 11.25 6.71 26.42
CA THR A 258 10.62 5.44 26.04
C THR A 258 9.67 5.60 24.87
N ASP A 259 9.35 4.48 24.20
CA ASP A 259 8.39 4.47 23.11
C ASP A 259 7.00 5.03 23.50
N GLU A 260 6.50 4.67 24.68
CA GLU A 260 5.24 5.19 25.22
C GLU A 260 5.31 6.70 25.48
N GLU A 261 6.42 7.16 26.06
CA GLU A 261 6.63 8.59 26.30
C GLU A 261 6.64 9.38 24.99
N ARG A 262 7.38 8.94 23.95
CA ARG A 262 7.44 9.62 22.64
C ARG A 262 6.06 9.77 21.99
N ARG A 263 5.13 8.84 22.27
CA ARG A 263 3.82 8.71 21.59
C ARG A 263 2.63 9.21 22.37
N THR A 264 2.83 9.55 23.64
CA THR A 264 1.76 10.09 24.47
C THR A 264 1.26 11.39 23.84
N PRO A 265 -0.02 11.50 23.45
CA PRO A 265 -0.55 12.73 22.89
C PRO A 265 -0.48 13.83 23.94
N SER A 266 0.27 14.90 23.67
CA SER A 266 0.20 16.12 24.46
C SER A 266 -0.13 17.27 23.53
N CYS A 267 -1.04 18.12 23.96
CA CYS A 267 -1.53 19.21 23.14
C CYS A 267 -0.56 20.44 23.21
N ASP A 268 0.57 20.32 23.94
CA ASP A 268 1.64 21.33 24.12
C ASP A 268 3.04 20.85 23.60
N ARG A 269 3.08 19.80 22.76
CA ARG A 269 4.23 18.88 22.61
C ARG A 269 5.31 19.19 21.57
N GLU A 270 5.46 20.43 21.10
CA GLU A 270 6.67 20.76 20.30
C GLU A 270 7.97 20.56 21.12
N THR A 271 7.88 20.47 22.44
CA THR A 271 9.02 20.36 23.37
C THR A 271 9.44 18.93 23.73
N ASP A 272 8.55 17.94 23.72
CA ASP A 272 8.85 16.69 24.45
C ASP A 272 9.60 15.64 23.61
N ILE A 273 9.83 15.87 22.31
CA ILE A 273 10.75 15.05 21.50
C ILE A 273 12.11 15.75 21.36
N ALA A 274 12.24 17.00 21.82
CA ALA A 274 13.47 17.79 21.68
C ALA A 274 14.68 17.17 22.39
N ASP A 275 14.45 16.28 23.36
CA ASP A 275 15.50 15.53 24.06
C ASP A 275 16.05 14.34 23.25
N CYS A 276 15.32 13.86 22.24
CA CYS A 276 15.82 12.85 21.30
C CYS A 276 16.74 13.50 20.26
N ALA A 277 17.84 12.83 19.92
CA ALA A 277 18.58 13.18 18.71
C ALA A 277 17.77 12.78 17.47
N SER A 278 17.68 13.67 16.48
CA SER A 278 17.05 13.40 15.20
C SER A 278 18.09 13.31 14.08
N TYR A 279 17.79 12.46 13.11
CA TYR A 279 18.65 12.19 11.96
C TYR A 279 17.83 12.29 10.69
N THR A 280 18.43 12.77 9.60
CA THR A 280 17.81 12.78 8.27
C THR A 280 18.14 11.47 7.56
N LEU A 281 17.13 10.67 7.26
CA LEU A 281 17.21 9.54 6.34
C LEU A 281 16.81 9.99 4.95
N GLU A 282 17.54 9.59 3.93
CA GLU A 282 17.21 9.97 2.55
C GLU A 282 17.56 8.85 1.56
N ALA A 283 16.62 8.51 0.68
CA ALA A 283 16.85 7.59 -0.41
C ALA A 283 17.57 8.28 -1.56
N LEU A 284 18.63 7.64 -2.07
CA LEU A 284 19.36 8.10 -3.23
C LEU A 284 18.67 7.58 -4.49
N VAL A 285 17.99 8.48 -5.20
CA VAL A 285 17.24 8.17 -6.42
C VAL A 285 17.71 9.10 -7.53
N ASP A 286 18.04 8.53 -8.69
CA ASP A 286 18.45 9.32 -9.86
C ASP A 286 17.21 9.89 -10.57
N PRO A 287 17.20 11.18 -10.99
CA PRO A 287 16.07 11.76 -11.70
C PRO A 287 15.68 11.03 -13.00
N SER A 288 16.62 10.32 -13.64
CA SER A 288 16.37 9.55 -14.86
C SER A 288 15.53 8.29 -14.65
N VAL A 289 15.26 7.91 -13.40
CA VAL A 289 14.44 6.74 -13.07
C VAL A 289 12.97 6.94 -13.46
N ALA A 290 12.50 8.19 -13.55
CA ALA A 290 11.13 8.48 -13.96
C ALA A 290 11.01 8.37 -15.48
N GLU A 291 10.44 7.27 -15.97
CA GLU A 291 10.27 7.10 -17.40
C GLU A 291 9.07 7.91 -17.92
N ILE A 292 9.04 8.09 -19.25
CA ILE A 292 7.91 8.70 -19.94
C ILE A 292 6.72 7.74 -19.88
N ASP A 293 5.56 8.25 -19.47
CA ASP A 293 4.30 7.52 -19.58
C ASP A 293 3.73 7.72 -21.00
N PRO A 294 3.62 6.64 -21.80
CA PRO A 294 3.13 6.75 -23.18
C PRO A 294 1.67 7.25 -23.28
N ASP A 295 0.84 7.03 -22.26
CA ASP A 295 -0.57 7.41 -22.25
C ASP A 295 -0.80 8.81 -21.65
N ALA A 296 0.16 9.32 -20.87
CA ALA A 296 0.03 10.62 -20.22
C ALA A 296 0.54 11.76 -21.13
N THR A 297 -0.34 12.74 -21.39
CA THR A 297 -0.02 13.93 -22.17
C THR A 297 -0.45 15.18 -21.41
N GLY A 298 0.46 16.15 -21.28
CA GLY A 298 0.22 17.42 -20.60
C GLY A 298 -0.67 18.37 -21.40
N GLU A 299 -1.07 19.48 -20.78
CA GLU A 299 -1.89 20.52 -21.42
C GLU A 299 -1.20 21.16 -22.64
N ASP A 300 0.13 21.15 -22.67
CA ASP A 300 0.97 21.65 -23.76
C ASP A 300 1.22 20.63 -24.88
N GLY A 301 0.69 19.41 -24.75
CA GLY A 301 0.92 18.29 -25.67
C GLY A 301 2.24 17.55 -25.43
N GLY A 302 3.01 17.94 -24.41
CA GLY A 302 4.21 17.22 -23.98
C GLY A 302 3.88 15.87 -23.35
N LYS A 303 4.80 14.91 -23.45
CA LYS A 303 4.68 13.63 -22.74
C LYS A 303 5.04 13.82 -21.27
N LEU A 304 4.21 13.27 -20.38
CA LEU A 304 4.46 13.33 -18.94
C LEU A 304 5.31 12.15 -18.50
N THR A 305 5.97 12.30 -17.37
CA THR A 305 6.69 11.21 -16.71
C THR A 305 5.79 10.52 -15.69
N GLU A 306 6.15 9.32 -15.27
CA GLU A 306 5.37 8.56 -14.29
C GLU A 306 5.44 9.14 -12.86
N THR A 307 4.41 8.89 -12.05
CA THR A 307 4.46 9.23 -10.62
C THR A 307 5.32 8.21 -9.87
N LEU A 308 6.27 8.70 -9.07
CA LEU A 308 7.13 7.89 -8.22
C LEU A 308 7.01 8.31 -6.76
N TRP A 309 7.04 7.35 -5.84
CA TRP A 309 7.12 7.65 -4.40
C TRP A 309 7.99 6.63 -3.67
N VAL A 310 8.63 7.09 -2.61
CA VAL A 310 9.40 6.24 -1.70
C VAL A 310 8.71 6.17 -0.34
N SER A 311 8.51 4.96 0.16
CA SER A 311 8.05 4.72 1.53
C SER A 311 9.22 4.24 2.38
N TYR A 312 9.34 4.79 3.58
CA TYR A 312 10.37 4.42 4.55
C TYR A 312 9.75 3.62 5.68
N PHE A 313 10.46 2.59 6.13
CA PHE A 313 10.03 1.75 7.24
C PHE A 313 11.18 1.48 8.21
N SER A 314 10.85 1.21 9.47
CA SER A 314 11.80 0.71 10.48
C SER A 314 11.15 -0.31 11.41
N ASP A 315 11.96 -1.21 11.97
CA ASP A 315 11.51 -2.17 13.01
C ASP A 315 11.47 -1.50 14.39
N ALA A 316 12.32 -0.51 14.62
CA ALA A 316 12.37 0.29 15.84
C ALA A 316 12.51 1.81 15.55
N GLY A 317 12.23 2.62 16.57
CA GLY A 317 12.21 4.08 16.46
C GLY A 317 11.03 4.61 15.63
N ASP A 318 11.11 5.90 15.29
CA ASP A 318 10.03 6.61 14.60
C ASP A 318 10.57 7.32 13.34
N ILE A 319 9.87 7.15 12.22
CA ILE A 319 10.16 7.85 10.95
C ILE A 319 8.99 8.77 10.59
N SER A 320 9.28 10.04 10.28
CA SER A 320 8.28 11.04 9.90
C SER A 320 8.81 12.06 8.87
N PRO A 321 8.07 12.33 7.77
CA PRO A 321 6.97 11.52 7.27
C PRO A 321 7.45 10.14 6.80
N GLY A 322 6.58 9.13 6.77
CA GLY A 322 6.93 7.78 6.30
C GLY A 322 6.92 7.61 4.77
N ILE A 323 6.57 8.65 4.01
CA ILE A 323 6.46 8.62 2.55
C ILE A 323 6.86 9.96 1.95
N LYS A 324 7.53 9.93 0.79
CA LYS A 324 7.90 11.10 0.00
C LYS A 324 7.56 10.89 -1.47
N LEU A 325 7.04 11.93 -2.11
CA LEU A 325 6.87 11.98 -3.56
C LEU A 325 8.24 12.21 -4.20
N VAL A 326 8.61 11.35 -5.13
CA VAL A 326 9.91 11.38 -5.82
C VAL A 326 9.81 12.04 -7.18
N ASN A 327 8.77 11.72 -7.94
CA ASN A 327 8.48 12.37 -9.21
C ASN A 327 6.98 12.59 -9.33
N GLU A 328 6.61 13.79 -9.76
CA GLU A 328 5.24 14.16 -10.10
C GLU A 328 5.16 14.40 -11.62
N PRO A 329 4.13 13.89 -12.32
CA PRO A 329 4.11 13.95 -13.79
C PRO A 329 4.26 15.36 -14.37
N VAL A 330 3.76 16.38 -13.66
CA VAL A 330 3.77 17.79 -14.12
C VAL A 330 4.97 18.55 -13.57
N SER A 331 5.23 18.49 -12.27
CA SER A 331 6.32 19.25 -11.62
C SER A 331 7.70 18.59 -11.77
N GLY A 332 7.75 17.31 -12.17
CA GLY A 332 8.97 16.54 -12.34
C GLY A 332 9.57 16.04 -11.01
N PHE A 333 10.88 15.84 -11.03
CA PHE A 333 11.62 15.21 -9.94
C PHE A 333 11.71 16.11 -8.71
N ASN A 334 11.39 15.56 -7.54
CA ASN A 334 11.56 16.21 -6.25
C ASN A 334 12.90 15.82 -5.62
N PRO A 335 13.86 16.75 -5.46
CA PRO A 335 15.16 16.45 -4.86
C PRO A 335 15.13 16.33 -3.33
N ASP A 336 14.07 16.75 -2.64
CA ASP A 336 13.95 16.62 -1.17
C ASP A 336 13.22 15.33 -0.80
N LEU A 337 14.00 14.26 -0.70
CA LEU A 337 13.53 12.94 -0.28
C LEU A 337 13.80 12.65 1.21
N GLY A 338 14.33 13.64 1.94
CA GLY A 338 14.74 13.50 3.33
C GLY A 338 13.56 13.35 4.29
N VAL A 339 13.64 12.38 5.19
CA VAL A 339 12.69 12.15 6.29
C VAL A 339 13.41 12.16 7.63
N THR A 340 12.70 12.51 8.69
CA THR A 340 13.25 12.49 10.04
C THR A 340 13.17 11.08 10.61
N PHE A 341 14.28 10.61 11.17
CA PHE A 341 14.39 9.39 11.97
C PHE A 341 14.78 9.75 13.40
N ILE A 342 14.01 9.23 14.35
CA ILE A 342 14.28 9.29 15.78
C ILE A 342 14.57 7.85 16.24
N PRO A 343 15.79 7.55 16.71
CA PRO A 343 16.14 6.21 17.18
C PRO A 343 15.28 5.77 18.38
N PRO A 344 15.12 4.46 18.60
CA PRO A 344 14.52 3.95 19.82
C PRO A 344 15.37 4.29 21.05
N ASP A 345 14.79 4.08 22.23
CA ASP A 345 15.47 4.12 23.52
C ASP A 345 16.26 2.84 23.81
N GLU A 346 15.83 1.72 23.25
CA GLU A 346 16.55 0.46 23.36
C GLU A 346 17.81 0.46 22.48
N GLN A 347 18.94 0.13 23.09
CA GLN A 347 20.19 -0.09 22.36
C GLN A 347 20.10 -1.37 21.52
N GLY A 348 20.68 -1.34 20.32
CA GLY A 348 20.61 -2.49 19.44
C GLY A 348 20.85 -2.15 17.99
N ILE A 349 20.36 -3.02 17.11
CA ILE A 349 20.38 -2.81 15.66
C ILE A 349 18.96 -2.52 15.21
N THR A 350 18.79 -1.41 14.52
CA THR A 350 17.55 -1.05 13.85
C THR A 350 17.69 -1.32 12.36
N THR A 351 16.71 -2.01 11.79
CA THR A 351 16.59 -2.22 10.36
C THR A 351 15.77 -1.08 9.74
N ILE A 352 16.28 -0.51 8.66
CA ILE A 352 15.62 0.53 7.87
C ILE A 352 15.36 -0.03 6.46
N TRP A 353 14.14 0.18 5.97
CA TRP A 353 13.79 -0.11 4.60
C TRP A 353 13.37 1.17 3.87
N ALA A 354 13.72 1.25 2.60
CA ALA A 354 13.07 2.16 1.67
C ALA A 354 12.54 1.40 0.48
N VAL A 355 11.30 1.68 0.11
CA VAL A 355 10.58 1.03 -0.99
C VAL A 355 10.14 2.08 -1.98
N LEU A 356 10.82 2.13 -3.12
CA LEU A 356 10.49 2.99 -4.25
C LEU A 356 9.46 2.26 -5.11
N ARG A 357 8.41 2.97 -5.49
CA ARG A 357 7.35 2.47 -6.36
C ARG A 357 7.05 3.46 -7.46
N ASP A 358 6.64 2.92 -8.59
CA ASP A 358 6.03 3.67 -9.67
C ASP A 358 4.51 3.40 -9.75
N ALA A 359 3.83 4.22 -10.55
CA ALA A 359 2.39 4.07 -10.81
C ALA A 359 2.05 2.93 -11.80
N ARG A 360 3.05 2.23 -12.33
CA ARG A 360 3.00 1.22 -13.39
C ARG A 360 3.41 -0.18 -12.88
N GLY A 361 3.38 -0.37 -11.55
CA GLY A 361 3.60 -1.66 -10.89
C GLY A 361 5.05 -2.01 -10.58
N GLY A 362 6.01 -1.17 -10.94
CA GLY A 362 7.42 -1.37 -10.63
C GLY A 362 7.75 -1.00 -9.19
N SER A 363 8.72 -1.72 -8.62
CA SER A 363 9.24 -1.40 -7.31
C SER A 363 10.69 -1.84 -7.11
N HIS A 364 11.37 -1.19 -6.17
CA HIS A 364 12.67 -1.61 -5.69
C HIS A 364 12.82 -1.30 -4.21
N ILE A 365 13.53 -2.18 -3.51
CA ILE A 365 13.64 -2.15 -2.06
C ILE A 365 15.10 -2.17 -1.68
N VAL A 366 15.49 -1.29 -0.77
CA VAL A 366 16.78 -1.33 -0.11
C VAL A 366 16.60 -1.55 1.38
N THR A 367 17.41 -2.44 1.94
CA THR A 367 17.50 -2.69 3.38
C THR A 367 18.84 -2.18 3.89
N ARG A 368 18.82 -1.49 5.03
CA ARG A 368 19.99 -0.94 5.70
C ARG A 368 19.88 -1.13 7.21
N PHE A 369 21.01 -1.04 7.90
CA PHE A 369 21.08 -1.22 9.34
C PHE A 369 21.71 0.02 9.99
N ILE A 370 21.24 0.34 11.18
CA ILE A 370 21.76 1.41 12.04
C ILE A 370 21.98 0.83 13.44
N ARG A 371 23.12 1.14 14.05
CA ARG A 371 23.42 0.77 15.43
C ARG A 371 22.97 1.89 16.38
N VAL A 372 22.24 1.54 17.42
CA VAL A 372 21.74 2.46 18.44
C VAL A 372 22.50 2.21 19.74
N GLU A 373 23.11 3.26 20.29
CA GLU A 373 23.96 3.23 21.51
C GLU A 373 23.55 4.28 22.56
#